data_AF-A0A552VD17-F1
#
_entry.id   AF-A0A552VD17-F1
#
_cell.length_a   1.000
_cell.length_b   1.000
_cell.length_c   1.000
_cell.angle_alpha   90.00
_cell.angle_beta   90.00
_cell.angle_gamma   90.00
#
_symmetry.space_group_name_H-M   'P 1'
#
loop_
_entity.id
_entity.type
_entity.pdbx_description
1 polymer ?
#
loop_
_entity_poly.entity_id
_entity_poly.type
_entity_poly.pdbx_seq_one_letter_code
_entity_poly.pdbx_strand_id
1 'polypeptide(L)'
;MLILRLLNLCYELTTLSIIVRAVISWIPNIDYYKEPIKTLIKFTDWILDPIKDLLDRFGLLTVIDVSPIIALFLINIVYKFLYRILIMFFIN
;
A
#
# COMPACT_ATOMS: atom_id res chain seq x y z
N MET A 1 0.82 -7.20 -23.39
CA MET A 1 2.18 -7.33 -22.80
C MET A 1 2.61 -6.08 -22.03
N LEU A 2 2.63 -4.87 -22.62
CA LEU A 2 3.02 -3.62 -21.92
C LEU A 2 2.10 -3.31 -20.72
N ILE A 3 0.78 -3.46 -20.87
CA ILE A 3 -0.20 -3.17 -19.82
C ILE A 3 0.03 -4.04 -18.57
N LEU A 4 0.33 -5.34 -18.75
CA LEU A 4 0.67 -6.22 -17.63
C LEU A 4 1.97 -5.78 -16.94
N ARG A 5 2.97 -5.32 -17.68
CA ARG A 5 4.21 -4.78 -17.09
C ARG A 5 3.95 -3.53 -16.26
N LEU A 6 3.11 -2.62 -16.75
CA LEU A 6 2.72 -1.42 -16.00
C LEU A 6 1.94 -1.79 -14.74
N LEU A 7 1.01 -2.74 -14.80
CA LEU A 7 0.30 -3.24 -13.63
C LEU A 7 1.27 -3.82 -12.59
N ASN A 8 2.21 -4.67 -13.02
CA ASN A 8 3.22 -5.26 -12.15
C ASN A 8 4.08 -4.18 -11.49
N LEU A 9 4.56 -3.20 -12.28
CA LEU A 9 5.36 -2.09 -11.77
C LEU A 9 4.58 -1.26 -10.74
N CYS A 10 3.32 -0.92 -11.02
CA CYS A 10 2.47 -0.21 -10.07
C CYS A 10 2.28 -1.01 -8.78
N TYR A 11 2.04 -2.32 -8.88
CA TYR A 11 1.91 -3.20 -7.73
C TYR A 11 3.20 -3.25 -6.90
N GLU A 12 4.35 -3.43 -7.53
CA GLU A 12 5.66 -3.49 -6.87
C GLU A 12 5.99 -2.16 -6.19
N LEU A 13 5.83 -1.03 -6.87
CA LEU A 13 6.10 0.30 -6.31
C LEU A 13 5.17 0.63 -5.14
N THR A 14 3.89 0.27 -5.23
CA THR A 14 2.92 0.49 -4.16
C THR A 14 3.25 -0.37 -2.94
N THR A 15 3.52 -1.66 -3.16
CA THR A 15 3.92 -2.61 -2.12
C THR A 15 5.18 -2.15 -1.41
N LEU A 16 6.21 -1.77 -2.17
CA LEU A 16 7.46 -1.26 -1.62
C LEU A 16 7.24 0.04 -0.84
N SER A 17 6.42 0.95 -1.34
CA SER A 17 6.12 2.21 -0.66
C SER A 17 5.46 1.97 0.71
N ILE A 18 4.49 1.05 0.78
CA ILE A 18 3.83 0.67 2.04
C ILE A 18 4.84 0.04 3.02
N ILE A 19 5.71 -0.85 2.53
CA ILE A 19 6.76 -1.48 3.36
C ILE A 19 7.72 -0.41 3.90
N VAL A 20 8.25 0.46 3.04
CA VAL A 20 9.17 1.53 3.45
C VAL A 20 8.49 2.47 4.45
N ARG A 21 7.22 2.83 4.23
CA ARG A 21 6.41 3.63 5.17
C ARG A 21 6.29 2.98 6.55
N ALA A 22 6.05 1.67 6.59
CA ALA A 22 5.95 0.90 7.83
C ALA A 22 7.29 0.81 8.57
N VAL A 23 8.40 0.62 7.85
CA VAL A 23 9.73 0.64 8.44
C VAL A 23 10.06 2.04 8.98
N ILE A 24 9.77 3.09 8.21
CA ILE A 24 10.00 4.48 8.60
C ILE A 24 9.23 4.85 9.87
N SER A 25 7.99 4.37 10.05
CA SER A 25 7.21 4.69 11.25
C SER A 25 7.77 4.08 12.53
N TRP A 26 8.67 3.09 12.42
CA TRP A 26 9.38 2.52 13.57
C TRP A 26 10.71 3.20 13.89
N ILE A 27 11.20 4.08 13.01
CA ILE A 27 12.45 4.80 13.23
C ILE A 27 12.17 6.02 14.14
N PRO A 28 12.79 6.10 15.33
CA PRO A 28 12.65 7.26 16.19
C PRO A 28 13.34 8.49 15.59
N ASN A 29 12.84 9.68 15.90
CA ASN A 29 13.41 10.98 15.51
C ASN A 29 13.53 11.23 13.99
N ILE A 30 12.73 10.58 13.16
CA ILE A 30 12.61 10.94 11.74
C ILE A 30 11.82 12.24 11.57
N ASP A 31 12.26 13.09 10.66
CA ASP A 31 11.51 14.28 10.23
C ASP A 31 10.54 13.92 9.09
N TYR A 32 9.28 13.66 9.47
CA TYR A 32 8.21 13.28 8.56
C TYR A 32 7.76 14.40 7.61
N TYR A 33 8.17 15.65 7.87
CA TYR A 33 7.77 16.81 7.05
C TYR A 33 8.80 17.12 5.96
N LYS A 34 9.94 16.45 5.96
CA LYS A 34 11.00 16.63 4.98
C LYS A 34 10.86 15.65 3.81
N GLU A 35 11.22 16.11 2.62
CA GLU A 35 11.32 15.24 1.46
C GLU A 35 12.53 14.31 1.55
N PRO A 36 12.43 13.06 1.05
CA PRO A 36 11.31 12.48 0.30
C PRO A 36 10.22 11.82 1.17
N ILE A 37 10.36 11.84 2.50
CA ILE A 37 9.51 11.11 3.45
C ILE A 37 8.07 11.64 3.39
N LYS A 38 7.90 12.96 3.35
CA LYS A 38 6.59 13.60 3.24
C LYS A 38 5.81 13.12 2.00
N THR A 39 6.46 13.03 0.84
CA THR A 39 5.82 12.54 -0.38
C THR A 39 5.43 11.06 -0.25
N LEU A 40 6.31 10.22 0.30
CA LEU A 40 6.00 8.82 0.56
C LEU A 40 4.79 8.65 1.48
N ILE A 41 4.73 9.43 2.56
CA ILE A 41 3.62 9.43 3.51
C ILE A 41 2.32 9.81 2.80
N LYS A 42 2.29 10.94 2.10
CA LYS A 42 1.09 11.37 1.36
C LYS A 42 0.60 10.33 0.36
N PHE A 43 1.52 9.68 -0.36
CA PHE A 43 1.16 8.63 -1.32
C PHE A 43 0.56 7.41 -0.63
N THR A 44 1.17 6.97 0.47
CA THR A 44 0.72 5.77 1.21
C THR A 44 -0.52 6.02 2.05
N ASP A 45 -0.73 7.23 2.57
CA ASP A 45 -1.86 7.61 3.42
C ASP A 45 -3.20 7.52 2.66
N TRP A 46 -3.23 7.76 1.34
CA TRP A 46 -4.44 7.52 0.54
C TRP A 46 -4.92 6.04 0.62
N ILE A 47 -4.00 5.10 0.87
CA ILE A 47 -4.32 3.68 1.05
C ILE A 47 -4.50 3.35 2.52
N LEU A 48 -3.59 3.83 3.38
CA LEU A 48 -3.52 3.43 4.79
C LEU A 48 -4.60 4.10 5.65
N ASP A 49 -4.92 5.37 5.42
CA ASP A 49 -5.85 6.12 6.28
C ASP A 49 -7.27 5.57 6.23
N PRO A 50 -7.85 5.20 5.06
CA PRO A 50 -9.14 4.52 5.03
C PRO A 50 -9.15 3.20 5.83
N ILE A 51 -8.02 2.48 5.86
CA ILE A 51 -7.88 1.24 6.65
C ILE A 51 -7.81 1.58 8.15
N LYS A 52 -7.05 2.60 8.55
CA LYS A 52 -6.98 3.07 9.93
C LYS A 52 -8.33 3.55 10.43
N ASP A 53 -9.04 4.36 9.64
CA ASP A 53 -10.38 4.86 9.96
C ASP A 53 -11.37 3.70 10.16
N LEU A 54 -11.25 2.65 9.34
CA LEU A 54 -12.06 1.44 9.50
C LEU A 54 -11.73 0.70 10.79
N LEU A 55 -10.44 0.51 11.09
CA LEU A 55 -9.99 -0.15 12.33
C LEU A 55 -10.44 0.61 13.57
N ASP A 56 -10.33 1.95 13.55
CA ASP A 56 -10.74 2.81 14.66
C ASP A 56 -12.25 2.71 14.93
N ARG A 57 -13.08 2.73 13.88
CA ARG A 57 -14.53 2.54 14.00
C ARG A 57 -14.93 1.20 14.63
N PHE A 58 -14.12 0.17 14.47
CA PHE A 58 -14.33 -1.14 15.08
C PHE A 58 -13.62 -1.33 16.43
N GLY A 59 -12.93 -0.30 16.94
CA GLY A 59 -12.15 -0.39 18.18
C GLY A 59 -10.95 -1.34 18.06
N LEU A 60 -10.47 -1.58 16.85
CA LEU A 60 -9.33 -2.48 16.54
C LEU A 60 -8.02 -1.71 16.35
N LEU A 61 -8.00 -0.42 16.66
CA LEU A 61 -6.78 0.38 16.59
C LEU A 61 -5.81 -0.07 17.67
N THR A 62 -4.66 -0.58 17.27
CA THR A 62 -3.62 -1.10 18.16
C THR A 62 -2.50 -0.09 18.37
N VAL A 63 -1.71 -0.28 19.44
CA VAL A 63 -0.50 0.52 19.73
C VAL A 63 0.51 0.45 18.58
N ILE A 64 0.57 -0.70 17.91
CA ILE A 64 1.36 -0.90 16.69
C ILE A 64 0.43 -0.68 15.50
N ASP A 65 0.84 0.13 14.53
CA ASP A 65 0.07 0.32 13.31
C ASP A 65 0.07 -0.95 12.44
N VAL A 66 -1.04 -1.69 12.47
CA VAL A 66 -1.25 -2.91 11.66
C VAL A 66 -1.83 -2.61 10.27
N SER A 67 -2.19 -1.35 9.98
CA SER A 67 -2.74 -0.95 8.68
C SER A 67 -1.85 -1.31 7.49
N PRO A 68 -0.49 -1.28 7.56
CA PRO A 68 0.34 -1.69 6.43
C PRO A 68 0.18 -3.17 6.07
N ILE A 69 0.01 -4.05 7.07
CA ILE A 69 -0.17 -5.49 6.84
C ILE A 69 -1.48 -5.75 6.09
N ILE A 70 -2.56 -5.11 6.55
CA ILE A 70 -3.87 -5.20 5.92
C ILE A 70 -3.82 -4.62 4.50
N ALA A 71 -3.15 -3.48 4.31
CA ALA A 71 -2.99 -2.86 3.01
C ALA A 71 -2.25 -3.78 2.02
N LEU A 72 -1.12 -4.38 2.42
CA LEU A 72 -0.37 -5.32 1.59
C LEU A 72 -1.23 -6.51 1.16
N PHE A 73 -2.05 -7.03 2.09
CA PHE A 73 -2.97 -8.13 1.79
C PHE A 73 -4.04 -7.72 0.77
N LEU A 74 -4.71 -6.57 0.98
CA LEU A 74 -5.74 -6.06 0.08
C LEU A 74 -5.19 -5.72 -1.30
N ILE A 75 -4.03 -5.05 -1.37
CA ILE A 75 -3.36 -4.70 -2.62
C ILE A 75 -2.99 -5.96 -3.42
N ASN A 76 -2.52 -7.02 -2.76
CA ASN A 76 -2.25 -8.30 -3.41
C ASN A 76 -3.51 -8.97 -3.96
N ILE A 77 -4.64 -8.90 -3.26
CA ILE A 77 -5.93 -9.41 -3.77
C ILE A 77 -6.34 -8.64 -5.02
N VAL A 78 -6.33 -7.30 -4.96
CA VAL A 78 -6.70 -6.43 -6.09
C VAL A 78 -5.80 -6.70 -7.29
N TYR A 79 -4.47 -6.77 -7.08
CA TYR A 79 -3.52 -7.07 -8.12
C TYR A 79 -3.79 -8.41 -8.80
N LYS A 80 -3.96 -9.50 -8.03
CA LYS A 80 -4.23 -10.84 -8.59
C LYS A 80 -5.53 -10.85 -9.39
N PHE A 81 -6.56 -10.17 -8.90
CA PHE A 81 -7.84 -10.03 -9.60
C PHE A 81 -7.67 -9.31 -10.95
N LEU A 82 -7.05 -8.13 -10.94
CA LEU A 82 -6.80 -7.33 -12.15
C LEU A 82 -5.90 -8.08 -13.15
N TYR A 83 -4.82 -8.71 -12.65
CA TYR A 83 -3.90 -9.48 -13.47
C TYR A 83 -4.61 -10.63 -14.19
N ARG A 84 -5.46 -11.36 -13.47
CA ARG A 84 -6.25 -12.48 -14.04
C ARG A 84 -7.23 -12.00 -15.10
N ILE A 85 -7.92 -10.89 -14.86
CA ILE A 85 -8.84 -10.28 -15.82
C ILE A 85 -8.08 -9.87 -17.09
N LEU A 86 -6.99 -9.14 -16.96
CA LEU A 86 -6.21 -8.69 -18.10
C LEU A 86 -5.66 -9.86 -18.92
N ILE A 87 -5.14 -10.90 -18.26
CA ILE A 87 -4.69 -12.12 -18.95
C ILE A 87 -5.83 -12.77 -19.72
N MET A 88 -7.01 -12.91 -19.11
CA MET A 88 -8.17 -13.52 -19.78
C MET A 88 -8.58 -12.74 -21.04
N PHE A 89 -8.45 -11.42 -21.04
CA PHE A 89 -8.75 -10.58 -22.20
C PHE A 89 -7.68 -10.61 -23.31
N PHE A 90 -6.41 -10.86 -22.98
CA PHE A 90 -5.32 -10.86 -23.96
C PHE A 90 -4.96 -12.24 -24.51
N ILE A 91 -5.39 -13.32 -23.84
CA ILE A 91 -5.13 -14.71 -24.26
C ILE A 91 -6.31 -15.32 -25.02
N ASN A 92 -7.54 -14.85 -24.78
CA ASN A 92 -8.68 -15.12 -25.66
C ASN A 92 -8.66 -14.23 -26.90
#